data_AF-A0A7V3P1F6-F1
#
_entry.id   AF-A0A7V3P1F6-F1
#
_cell.length_a   1.000
_cell.length_b   1.000
_cell.length_c   1.000
_cell.angle_alpha   90.00
_cell.angle_beta   90.00
_cell.angle_gamma   90.00
#
_symmetry.space_group_name_H-M   'P 1'
#
loop_
_entity.id
_entity.type
_entity.pdbx_description
1 polymer ?
#
loop_
_entity_poly.entity_id
_entity_poly.type
_entity_poly.pdbx_seq_one_letter_code
_entity_poly.pdbx_strand_id
1 'polypeptide(L)'
;MMASFVAANRRGTSLVEILVAMVVLLVGIMTVIQMFPTGFGVVRAGESQTIATRLAQQELERWKNMSANLPVGILPIDENGNVLNGQTPPPPFEDFLKDPDTGAWVKVGKRYARGNALNVRQVIGESTLIPVASYFRTGSGAQYGSKYTLAFSPIDVQLKAGKIEGLYIRSGDLSRRFGDHTEAPPPLRPGQYAVDYELVSGQSGKTVFHVAFPTSPGVPRRVYYISYSYWASKDPSSPQEEWELFSKVDQRVPDDPNQYLPGDYADWVEVPVEDVPDGYTVMEIEPYSDSCARGFIEQPGAWTNDPYEFKLADAVMGVVAFNPAGHGRYEYTASGVRPIEARIDYRIYDVRIMREDRVIPLPGSGAAKIPIKLALRFILNIGDPTDNPGEEDGYKGLIMDPESGVSIPLPVLVMDLATGLRVHLPGPPYDIDFKTGVVNLPLRADLRDYNDVTIAANVPLAGRHLRFYYRADGDWSVQCHKAYAVYTRKAGAGDPDYRTYKIKRDSSFPDRLSNRLLFAPCEGLKSVVVDYTYCTLGPSGERIEHKVAGEHHKIELDTVTGEWCVDLKVPPGGFLPQNGRIVVVGSSFTVRVLWRDGKVWRHVDMETGLVKS
;
A
#
# COMPACT_ATOMS: atom_id res chain seq x y z
N MET A 1 94.03 8.45 -30.44
CA MET A 1 93.83 7.07 -29.93
C MET A 1 92.53 7.08 -29.12
N MET A 2 91.63 6.15 -29.47
CA MET A 2 90.35 5.79 -28.83
C MET A 2 89.16 6.79 -28.85
N ALA A 3 88.24 6.51 -29.78
CA ALA A 3 86.84 6.89 -29.71
C ALA A 3 86.04 5.75 -29.06
N SER A 4 85.20 6.09 -28.08
CA SER A 4 84.19 5.22 -27.47
C SER A 4 82.86 5.41 -28.20
N PHE A 5 82.34 4.35 -28.80
CA PHE A 5 80.95 4.25 -29.25
C PHE A 5 80.27 3.12 -28.47
N VAL A 6 79.30 3.49 -27.64
CA VAL A 6 78.41 2.58 -26.91
C VAL A 6 77.33 2.08 -27.88
N ALA A 7 77.34 0.79 -28.18
CA ALA A 7 76.27 0.12 -28.92
C ALA A 7 75.09 -0.18 -27.96
N ALA A 8 73.94 0.43 -28.22
CA ALA A 8 72.70 0.16 -27.51
C ALA A 8 72.15 -1.22 -27.88
N ASN A 9 72.16 -2.14 -26.92
CA ASN A 9 71.63 -3.50 -27.06
C ASN A 9 70.12 -3.48 -26.74
N ARG A 10 69.26 -3.40 -27.78
CA ARG A 10 67.81 -3.61 -27.62
C ARG A 10 67.53 -5.12 -27.62
N ARG A 11 67.46 -5.73 -26.44
CA ARG A 11 66.89 -7.08 -26.29
C ARG A 11 65.38 -6.95 -26.10
N GLY A 12 64.62 -7.48 -27.06
CA GLY A 12 63.17 -7.58 -26.97
C GLY A 12 62.76 -8.53 -25.83
N THR A 13 61.75 -8.12 -25.07
CA THR A 13 61.09 -8.92 -24.03
C THR A 13 60.60 -10.23 -24.64
N SER A 14 61.02 -11.36 -24.06
CA SER A 14 60.57 -12.66 -24.58
C SER A 14 59.11 -12.92 -24.18
N LEU A 15 58.33 -13.57 -25.05
CA LEU A 15 56.93 -13.89 -24.80
C LEU A 15 56.73 -14.70 -23.51
N VAL A 16 57.72 -15.52 -23.13
CA VAL A 16 57.74 -16.29 -21.88
C VAL A 16 57.85 -15.37 -20.66
N GLU A 17 58.64 -14.30 -20.74
CA GLU A 17 58.83 -13.33 -19.66
C GLU A 17 57.55 -12.53 -19.39
N ILE A 18 56.82 -12.18 -20.45
CA ILE A 18 55.49 -11.55 -20.35
C ILE A 18 54.48 -12.52 -19.74
N LEU A 19 54.50 -13.80 -20.15
CA LEU A 19 53.56 -14.80 -19.65
C LEU A 19 53.81 -15.12 -18.16
N VAL A 20 55.08 -15.23 -17.75
CA VAL A 20 55.46 -15.40 -16.33
C VAL A 20 55.07 -14.17 -15.52
N ALA A 21 55.31 -12.95 -16.03
CA ALA A 21 54.88 -11.72 -15.37
C ALA A 21 53.35 -11.65 -15.22
N MET A 22 52.58 -12.07 -16.23
CA MET A 22 51.12 -12.15 -16.15
C MET A 22 50.66 -13.18 -15.12
N VAL A 23 51.29 -14.37 -15.06
CA VAL A 23 50.93 -15.40 -14.08
C VAL A 23 51.25 -14.95 -12.66
N VAL A 24 52.42 -14.36 -12.42
CA VAL A 24 52.79 -13.83 -11.10
C VAL A 24 51.88 -12.68 -10.68
N LEU A 25 51.51 -11.80 -11.60
CA LEU A 25 50.54 -10.73 -11.37
C LEU A 25 49.16 -11.31 -11.02
N LEU A 26 48.69 -12.30 -11.77
CA LEU A 26 47.37 -12.91 -11.60
C LEU A 26 47.29 -13.67 -10.27
N VAL A 27 48.34 -14.42 -9.91
CA VAL A 27 48.48 -15.04 -8.58
C VAL A 27 48.49 -13.95 -7.52
N GLY A 28 49.30 -12.90 -7.65
CA GLY A 28 49.36 -11.80 -6.68
C GLY A 28 48.01 -11.10 -6.45
N ILE A 29 47.26 -10.80 -7.52
CA ILE A 29 45.91 -10.24 -7.43
C ILE A 29 44.96 -11.23 -6.74
N MET A 30 45.03 -12.52 -7.09
CA MET A 30 44.18 -13.55 -6.49
C MET A 30 44.47 -13.73 -4.99
N THR A 31 45.74 -13.66 -4.57
CA THR A 31 46.12 -13.69 -3.15
C THR A 31 45.57 -12.49 -2.39
N VAL A 32 45.64 -11.28 -2.96
CA VAL A 32 45.07 -10.07 -2.33
C VAL A 32 43.55 -10.18 -2.18
N ILE A 33 42.84 -10.69 -3.19
CA ILE A 33 41.39 -10.92 -3.13
C ILE A 33 41.04 -11.93 -2.03
N GLN A 34 41.82 -13.00 -1.89
CA GLN A 34 41.62 -14.02 -0.85
C GLN A 34 42.04 -13.56 0.55
N MET A 35 42.97 -12.61 0.66
CA MET A 35 43.47 -12.11 1.95
C MET A 35 42.56 -11.04 2.56
N PHE A 36 41.77 -10.34 1.73
CA PHE A 36 40.84 -9.29 2.17
C PHE A 36 39.37 -9.49 1.73
N PRO A 37 38.76 -10.68 1.89
CA PRO A 37 37.35 -10.90 1.51
C PRO A 37 36.40 -10.01 2.31
N THR A 38 36.76 -9.70 3.56
CA THR A 38 36.03 -8.79 4.44
C THR A 38 36.07 -7.34 3.96
N GLY A 39 37.19 -6.87 3.38
CA GLY A 39 37.33 -5.50 2.88
C GLY A 39 36.39 -5.21 1.70
N PHE A 40 36.29 -6.15 0.75
CA PHE A 40 35.35 -6.03 -0.37
C PHE A 40 33.88 -6.12 0.08
N GLY A 41 33.58 -6.95 1.08
CA GLY A 41 32.25 -7.01 1.69
C GLY A 41 31.81 -5.69 2.32
N VAL A 42 32.72 -5.01 3.05
CA VAL A 42 32.42 -3.69 3.66
C VAL A 42 32.16 -2.63 2.60
N VAL A 43 32.93 -2.60 1.51
CA VAL A 43 32.71 -1.64 0.41
C VAL A 43 31.35 -1.89 -0.27
N ARG A 44 31.01 -3.15 -0.56
CA ARG A 44 29.71 -3.51 -1.14
C ARG A 44 28.54 -3.16 -0.21
N ALA A 45 28.70 -3.39 1.10
CA ALA A 45 27.70 -3.02 2.10
C ALA A 45 27.50 -1.50 2.17
N GLY A 46 28.59 -0.71 2.12
CA GLY A 46 28.54 0.75 2.08
C GLY A 46 27.91 1.30 0.80
N GLU A 47 28.22 0.73 -0.37
CA GLU A 47 27.58 1.07 -1.65
C GLU A 47 26.07 0.79 -1.58
N SER A 48 25.70 -0.41 -1.12
CA SER A 48 24.29 -0.83 -1.00
C SER A 48 23.52 0.06 -0.04
N GLN A 49 24.09 0.39 1.13
CA GLN A 49 23.48 1.31 2.09
C GLN A 49 23.29 2.71 1.50
N THR A 50 24.27 3.22 0.75
CA THR A 50 24.18 4.53 0.08
C THR A 50 23.06 4.55 -0.97
N ILE A 51 22.94 3.48 -1.76
CA ILE A 51 21.85 3.30 -2.73
C ILE A 51 20.50 3.24 -2.00
N ALA A 52 20.39 2.45 -0.93
CA ALA A 52 19.18 2.30 -0.14
C ALA A 52 18.70 3.64 0.44
N THR A 53 19.60 4.43 1.05
CA THR A 53 19.28 5.77 1.55
C THR A 53 18.80 6.70 0.44
N ARG A 54 19.41 6.65 -0.75
CA ARG A 54 18.99 7.48 -1.89
C ARG A 54 17.60 7.09 -2.38
N LEU A 55 17.30 5.79 -2.50
CA LEU A 55 15.98 5.29 -2.88
C LEU A 55 14.91 5.71 -1.87
N ALA A 56 15.21 5.56 -0.57
CA ALA A 56 14.31 5.96 0.50
C ALA A 56 14.01 7.46 0.46
N GLN A 57 15.04 8.29 0.32
CA GLN A 57 14.90 9.74 0.22
C GLN A 57 14.11 10.16 -1.02
N GLN A 58 14.38 9.56 -2.18
CA GLN A 58 13.66 9.88 -3.43
C GLN A 58 12.17 9.58 -3.31
N GLU A 59 11.81 8.42 -2.75
CA GLU A 59 10.41 8.04 -2.57
C GLU A 59 9.73 8.92 -1.52
N LEU A 60 10.43 9.28 -0.44
CA LEU A 60 9.92 10.17 0.59
C LEU A 60 9.65 11.59 0.04
N GLU A 61 10.55 12.14 -0.77
CA GLU A 61 10.33 13.43 -1.45
C GLU A 61 9.19 13.36 -2.47
N ARG A 62 9.00 12.21 -3.14
CA ARG A 62 7.83 12.00 -4.01
C ARG A 62 6.53 12.16 -3.23
N TRP A 63 6.44 11.54 -2.05
CA TRP A 63 5.24 11.62 -1.20
C TRP A 63 5.00 12.99 -0.58
N LYS A 64 6.05 13.73 -0.21
CA LYS A 64 5.91 15.12 0.21
C LYS A 64 5.28 16.00 -0.88
N ASN A 65 5.64 15.76 -2.14
CA ASN A 65 5.07 16.48 -3.29
C ASN A 65 3.67 15.98 -3.70
N MET A 66 3.23 14.83 -3.18
CA MET A 66 1.92 14.22 -3.44
C MET A 66 1.06 14.14 -2.17
N SER A 67 1.27 15.03 -1.21
CA SER A 67 0.63 14.96 0.12
C SER A 67 -0.90 14.94 0.07
N ALA A 68 -1.51 15.63 -0.91
CA ALA A 68 -2.96 15.64 -1.13
C ALA A 68 -3.54 14.26 -1.51
N ASN A 69 -2.70 13.38 -2.06
CA ASN A 69 -3.08 12.04 -2.51
C ASN A 69 -2.62 10.96 -1.52
N LEU A 70 -2.24 11.34 -0.30
CA LEU A 70 -1.78 10.36 0.69
C LEU A 70 -2.86 9.29 0.94
N PRO A 71 -2.48 8.00 0.96
CA PRO A 71 -3.38 6.95 1.41
C PRO A 71 -3.75 7.17 2.88
N VAL A 72 -4.89 6.62 3.30
CA VAL A 72 -5.29 6.54 4.71
C VAL A 72 -4.33 5.62 5.47
N GLY A 73 -3.90 4.52 4.85
CA GLY A 73 -2.93 3.59 5.43
C GLY A 73 -2.30 2.69 4.38
N ILE A 74 -1.15 2.10 4.70
CA ILE A 74 -0.50 1.05 3.91
C ILE A 74 -0.20 -0.12 4.85
N LEU A 75 -0.74 -1.29 4.52
CA LEU A 75 -0.87 -2.41 5.45
C LEU A 75 -0.26 -3.70 4.92
N PRO A 76 0.24 -4.56 5.83
CA PRO A 76 0.60 -5.92 5.48
C PRO A 76 -0.65 -6.78 5.28
N ILE A 77 -0.68 -7.55 4.19
CA ILE A 77 -1.76 -8.50 3.90
C ILE A 77 -1.22 -9.89 3.53
N ASP A 78 -2.02 -10.92 3.77
CA ASP A 78 -1.79 -12.26 3.25
C ASP A 78 -2.18 -12.39 1.77
N GLU A 79 -2.08 -13.60 1.21
CA GLU A 79 -2.44 -13.88 -0.18
C GLU A 79 -3.96 -13.83 -0.46
N ASN A 80 -4.80 -13.96 0.56
CA ASN A 80 -6.25 -13.77 0.46
C ASN A 80 -6.62 -12.28 0.56
N GLY A 81 -5.70 -11.45 1.05
CA GLY A 81 -5.83 -10.03 1.31
C GLY A 81 -6.40 -9.68 2.67
N ASN A 82 -6.31 -10.59 3.63
CA ASN A 82 -6.59 -10.30 5.03
C ASN A 82 -5.43 -9.50 5.62
N VAL A 83 -5.72 -8.50 6.46
CA VAL A 83 -4.68 -7.71 7.11
C VAL A 83 -3.98 -8.51 8.20
N LEU A 84 -2.64 -8.51 8.15
CA LEU A 84 -1.79 -9.22 9.09
C LEU A 84 -1.48 -8.35 10.33
N ASN A 85 -2.46 -8.18 11.21
CA ASN A 85 -2.34 -7.33 12.40
C ASN A 85 -1.17 -7.73 13.33
N GLY A 86 -0.90 -9.03 13.44
CA GLY A 86 0.16 -9.58 14.30
C GLY A 86 1.57 -9.49 13.70
N GLN A 87 1.73 -8.97 12.48
CA GLN A 87 3.05 -8.92 11.84
C GLN A 87 3.94 -7.87 12.50
N THR A 88 5.10 -8.30 13.00
CA THR A 88 6.08 -7.39 13.62
C THR A 88 6.90 -6.64 12.55
N PRO A 89 7.11 -5.33 12.72
CA PRO A 89 7.91 -4.53 11.79
C PRO A 89 9.43 -4.71 11.90
N PRO A 90 10.08 -5.00 13.05
CA PRO A 90 11.53 -5.18 13.07
C PRO A 90 11.98 -6.53 12.48
N PRO A 91 13.29 -6.72 12.25
CA PRO A 91 13.87 -8.03 11.97
C PRO A 91 13.46 -9.09 13.02
N PRO A 92 13.48 -10.39 12.67
CA PRO A 92 13.95 -10.96 11.40
C PRO A 92 13.00 -10.69 10.23
N PHE A 93 13.58 -10.59 9.03
CA PHE A 93 12.83 -10.45 7.79
C PHE A 93 12.79 -11.78 7.04
N GLU A 94 11.63 -12.09 6.47
CA GLU A 94 11.38 -13.30 5.69
C GLU A 94 10.70 -12.91 4.37
N ASP A 95 11.16 -13.49 3.26
CA ASP A 95 10.59 -13.32 1.93
C ASP A 95 9.29 -14.11 1.78
N PHE A 96 9.37 -15.43 1.93
CA PHE A 96 8.26 -16.36 1.83
C PHE A 96 8.26 -17.27 3.06
N LEU A 97 7.07 -17.64 3.50
CA LEU A 97 6.88 -18.43 4.70
C LEU A 97 7.16 -19.90 4.41
N LYS A 98 7.88 -20.54 5.33
CA LYS A 98 8.07 -21.99 5.37
C LYS A 98 7.34 -22.57 6.56
N ASP A 99 6.75 -23.73 6.35
CA ASP A 99 6.17 -24.54 7.41
C ASP A 99 7.31 -24.97 8.37
N PRO A 100 7.22 -24.66 9.67
CA PRO A 100 8.30 -24.92 10.62
C PRO A 100 8.62 -26.41 10.80
N ASP A 101 7.62 -27.28 10.64
CA ASP A 101 7.73 -28.72 10.92
C ASP A 101 8.31 -29.47 9.72
N THR A 102 7.93 -29.06 8.51
CA THR A 102 8.31 -29.74 7.26
C THR A 102 9.41 -29.02 6.48
N GLY A 103 9.63 -27.73 6.74
CA GLY A 103 10.53 -26.87 5.96
C GLY A 103 10.04 -26.57 4.54
N ALA A 104 8.83 -27.01 4.18
CA ALA A 104 8.24 -26.77 2.87
C ALA A 104 7.66 -25.35 2.77
N TRP A 105 7.61 -24.78 1.56
CA TRP A 105 6.98 -23.48 1.34
C TRP A 105 5.47 -23.54 1.59
N VAL A 106 4.95 -22.60 2.37
CA VAL A 106 3.52 -22.48 2.63
C VAL A 106 2.83 -21.95 1.36
N LYS A 107 1.75 -22.61 0.93
CA LYS A 107 0.94 -22.20 -0.22
C LYS A 107 -0.47 -21.82 0.23
N VAL A 108 -0.98 -20.73 -0.33
CA VAL A 108 -2.37 -20.29 -0.19
C VAL A 108 -2.97 -20.28 -1.59
N GLY A 109 -3.84 -21.26 -1.88
CA GLY A 109 -4.29 -21.50 -3.26
C GLY A 109 -3.12 -21.84 -4.18
N LYS A 110 -2.94 -21.05 -5.25
CA LYS A 110 -1.83 -21.20 -6.21
C LYS A 110 -0.61 -20.35 -5.89
N ARG A 111 -0.68 -19.47 -4.88
CA ARG A 111 0.36 -18.50 -4.53
C ARG A 111 1.15 -18.98 -3.32
N TYR A 112 2.43 -18.61 -3.26
CA TYR A 112 3.27 -18.84 -2.08
C TYR A 112 3.00 -17.76 -1.04
N ALA A 113 2.84 -18.17 0.22
CA ALA A 113 2.64 -17.24 1.31
C ALA A 113 3.89 -16.38 1.49
N ARG A 114 3.72 -15.07 1.40
CA ARG A 114 4.78 -14.09 1.59
C ARG A 114 5.01 -13.81 3.09
N GLY A 115 6.24 -13.43 3.44
CA GLY A 115 6.66 -13.00 4.77
C GLY A 115 6.66 -11.48 4.93
N ASN A 116 7.12 -11.01 6.09
CA ASN A 116 7.07 -9.58 6.45
C ASN A 116 7.92 -8.67 5.51
N ALA A 117 8.89 -9.22 4.78
CA ALA A 117 9.65 -8.49 3.77
C ALA A 117 8.85 -8.22 2.48
N LEU A 118 7.74 -8.91 2.24
CA LEU A 118 6.97 -8.81 0.99
C LEU A 118 5.48 -8.52 1.19
N ASN A 119 4.95 -8.55 2.42
CA ASN A 119 3.51 -8.44 2.68
C ASN A 119 2.92 -7.03 2.71
N VAL A 120 3.73 -5.98 2.84
CA VAL A 120 3.27 -4.58 2.92
C VAL A 120 2.80 -4.12 1.54
N ARG A 121 1.56 -4.46 1.20
CA ARG A 121 1.03 -4.39 -0.17
C ARG A 121 -0.35 -3.78 -0.28
N GLN A 122 -1.13 -3.70 0.80
CA GLN A 122 -2.46 -3.12 0.72
C GLN A 122 -2.38 -1.60 0.91
N VAL A 123 -2.77 -0.85 -0.11
CA VAL A 123 -2.99 0.59 -0.04
C VAL A 123 -4.46 0.81 0.28
N ILE A 124 -4.74 1.64 1.28
CA ILE A 124 -6.11 1.99 1.67
C ILE A 124 -6.29 3.49 1.51
N GLY A 125 -7.35 3.88 0.81
CA GLY A 125 -7.88 5.22 0.73
C GLY A 125 -6.92 6.20 0.08
N GLU A 126 -6.20 5.81 -0.98
CA GLU A 126 -5.52 6.77 -1.84
C GLU A 126 -6.56 7.70 -2.44
N SER A 127 -6.48 8.99 -2.14
CA SER A 127 -7.52 9.95 -2.49
C SER A 127 -7.15 10.78 -3.72
N THR A 128 -8.15 11.05 -4.56
CA THR A 128 -8.02 12.01 -5.64
C THR A 128 -9.36 12.67 -5.96
N LEU A 129 -9.31 13.93 -6.41
CA LEU A 129 -10.47 14.54 -7.04
C LEU A 129 -10.59 14.03 -8.47
N ILE A 130 -11.82 13.86 -8.97
CA ILE A 130 -12.05 13.40 -10.34
C ILE A 130 -11.35 14.36 -11.33
N PRO A 131 -10.32 13.90 -12.07
CA PRO A 131 -9.55 14.78 -12.96
C PRO A 131 -10.36 15.26 -14.16
N VAL A 132 -9.79 16.20 -14.93
CA VAL A 132 -10.38 16.61 -16.21
C VAL A 132 -10.40 15.42 -17.18
N ALA A 133 -11.52 15.25 -17.87
CA ALA A 133 -11.67 14.18 -18.85
C ALA A 133 -10.80 14.44 -20.09
N SER A 134 -10.19 13.37 -20.60
CA SER A 134 -9.45 13.41 -21.85
C SER A 134 -9.56 12.06 -22.56
N TYR A 135 -9.22 12.06 -23.85
CA TYR A 135 -8.86 10.83 -24.51
C TYR A 135 -7.43 10.50 -24.15
N PHE A 136 -7.22 9.30 -23.64
CA PHE A 136 -5.90 8.78 -23.35
C PHE A 136 -5.78 7.37 -23.90
N ARG A 137 -4.54 6.93 -24.08
CA ARG A 137 -4.25 5.57 -24.47
C ARG A 137 -3.60 4.85 -23.30
N THR A 138 -3.78 3.54 -23.29
CA THR A 138 -3.17 2.60 -22.36
C THR A 138 -2.81 1.33 -23.12
N GLY A 139 -2.18 0.38 -22.45
CA GLY A 139 -2.01 -0.96 -23.01
C GLY A 139 -3.33 -1.61 -23.42
N SER A 140 -4.46 -1.30 -22.79
CA SER A 140 -5.76 -1.89 -23.19
C SER A 140 -6.43 -1.21 -24.38
N GLY A 141 -5.85 -0.13 -24.92
CA GLY A 141 -6.39 0.63 -26.04
C GLY A 141 -6.73 2.09 -25.69
N ALA A 142 -7.43 2.76 -26.61
CA ALA A 142 -7.89 4.13 -26.41
C ALA A 142 -9.10 4.15 -25.48
N GLN A 143 -9.02 4.96 -24.43
CA GLN A 143 -10.10 5.18 -23.49
C GLN A 143 -10.45 6.67 -23.42
N TYR A 144 -11.73 6.96 -23.29
CA TYR A 144 -12.22 8.28 -22.91
C TYR A 144 -12.57 8.23 -21.41
N GLY A 145 -12.11 9.20 -20.64
CA GLY A 145 -12.40 9.26 -19.22
C GLY A 145 -11.54 10.27 -18.48
N SER A 146 -11.81 10.43 -17.19
CA SER A 146 -10.95 11.19 -16.28
C SER A 146 -9.84 10.27 -15.77
N LYS A 147 -8.66 10.36 -16.39
CA LYS A 147 -7.50 9.50 -16.10
C LYS A 147 -6.91 9.81 -14.73
N TYR A 148 -6.75 8.78 -13.92
CA TYR A 148 -5.95 8.81 -12.70
C TYR A 148 -4.90 7.69 -12.71
N THR A 149 -3.68 7.99 -12.27
CA THR A 149 -2.60 7.00 -12.14
C THR A 149 -2.34 6.80 -10.66
N LEU A 150 -2.52 5.56 -10.18
CA LEU A 150 -2.30 5.17 -8.80
C LEU A 150 -0.83 5.39 -8.40
N ALA A 151 -0.60 5.70 -7.12
CA ALA A 151 0.72 6.01 -6.62
C ALA A 151 1.67 4.80 -6.64
N PHE A 152 1.12 3.58 -6.58
CA PHE A 152 1.85 2.32 -6.69
C PHE A 152 1.32 1.50 -7.88
N SER A 153 2.24 0.84 -8.58
CA SER A 153 1.98 0.02 -9.75
C SER A 153 3.20 -0.88 -9.98
N PRO A 154 3.06 -2.12 -10.48
CA PRO A 154 1.82 -2.79 -10.88
C PRO A 154 0.88 -3.10 -9.71
N ILE A 155 -0.43 -3.18 -9.99
CA ILE A 155 -1.43 -3.56 -8.98
C ILE A 155 -1.85 -5.02 -9.15
N ASP A 156 -2.13 -5.68 -8.02
CA ASP A 156 -2.64 -7.04 -7.95
C ASP A 156 -4.16 -7.00 -8.01
N VAL A 157 -4.69 -7.19 -9.22
CA VAL A 157 -6.13 -7.25 -9.46
C VAL A 157 -6.47 -8.58 -10.11
N GLN A 158 -7.50 -9.24 -9.60
CA GLN A 158 -8.02 -10.49 -10.13
C GLN A 158 -9.36 -10.26 -10.80
N LEU A 159 -9.61 -10.94 -11.91
CA LEU A 159 -10.93 -10.97 -12.55
C LEU A 159 -11.65 -12.25 -12.15
N LYS A 160 -12.64 -12.15 -11.26
CA LYS A 160 -13.43 -13.29 -10.80
C LYS A 160 -14.88 -13.14 -11.27
N ALA A 161 -15.36 -14.10 -12.06
CA ALA A 161 -16.69 -14.06 -12.67
C ALA A 161 -17.01 -12.75 -13.43
N GLY A 162 -15.99 -12.15 -14.06
CA GLY A 162 -16.13 -10.90 -14.82
C GLY A 162 -16.18 -9.62 -13.96
N LYS A 163 -15.83 -9.70 -12.68
CA LYS A 163 -15.68 -8.55 -11.77
C LYS A 163 -14.24 -8.40 -11.31
N ILE A 164 -13.83 -7.15 -11.11
CA ILE A 164 -12.56 -6.79 -10.49
C ILE A 164 -12.60 -7.09 -8.98
N GLU A 165 -11.65 -7.91 -8.50
CA GLU A 165 -11.31 -8.09 -7.09
C GLU A 165 -9.93 -7.49 -6.80
N GLY A 166 -9.76 -6.88 -5.62
CA GLY A 166 -8.49 -6.26 -5.21
C GLY A 166 -8.35 -4.78 -5.57
N LEU A 167 -9.38 -4.17 -6.15
CA LEU A 167 -9.51 -2.72 -6.35
C LEU A 167 -10.92 -2.28 -5.94
N TYR A 168 -11.01 -1.40 -4.95
CA TYR A 168 -12.27 -0.83 -4.48
C TYR A 168 -12.17 0.69 -4.48
N ILE A 169 -13.23 1.35 -4.91
CA ILE A 169 -13.25 2.82 -5.01
C ILE A 169 -14.52 3.31 -4.36
N ARG A 170 -14.37 4.27 -3.45
CA ARG A 170 -15.46 4.88 -2.69
C ARG A 170 -15.38 6.40 -2.72
N SER A 171 -16.50 7.05 -2.47
CA SER A 171 -16.59 8.48 -2.27
C SER A 171 -16.05 8.87 -0.91
N GLY A 172 -16.06 10.16 -0.62
CA GLY A 172 -15.99 10.61 0.76
C GLY A 172 -17.26 10.27 1.56
N ASP A 173 -17.18 10.44 2.87
CA ASP A 173 -18.27 10.11 3.79
C ASP A 173 -19.50 11.01 3.59
N LEU A 174 -20.68 10.39 3.61
CA LEU A 174 -21.99 11.00 3.49
C LEU A 174 -22.42 11.65 4.83
N SER A 175 -23.34 12.60 4.76
CA SER A 175 -23.94 13.23 5.94
C SER A 175 -25.04 12.35 6.53
N ARG A 176 -24.88 12.02 7.81
CA ARG A 176 -25.85 11.23 8.57
C ARG A 176 -27.14 12.00 8.87
N ARG A 177 -28.25 11.27 8.88
CA ARG A 177 -29.54 11.63 9.46
C ARG A 177 -30.06 10.46 10.30
N PHE A 178 -30.87 10.80 11.30
CA PHE A 178 -31.63 9.79 12.05
C PHE A 178 -33.00 9.59 11.42
N GLY A 179 -33.48 8.36 11.49
CA GLY A 179 -34.84 7.98 11.16
C GLY A 179 -35.28 6.81 12.04
N ASP A 180 -36.53 6.41 11.84
CA ASP A 180 -37.13 5.22 12.46
C ASP A 180 -37.47 4.27 11.32
N HIS A 181 -36.94 3.04 11.38
CA HIS A 181 -37.12 2.04 10.33
C HIS A 181 -38.56 1.53 10.20
N THR A 182 -39.39 1.74 11.22
CA THR A 182 -40.82 1.39 11.20
C THR A 182 -41.66 2.41 10.42
N GLU A 183 -41.10 3.57 10.10
CA GLU A 183 -41.67 4.60 9.24
C GLU A 183 -40.96 4.67 7.89
N ALA A 184 -41.55 5.40 6.94
CA ALA A 184 -40.88 5.67 5.66
C ALA A 184 -39.58 6.48 5.90
N PRO A 185 -38.48 6.17 5.17
CA PRO A 185 -37.24 6.93 5.33
C PRO A 185 -37.45 8.44 5.18
N PRO A 186 -36.75 9.27 5.99
CA PRO A 186 -36.83 10.72 5.84
C PRO A 186 -36.34 11.14 4.44
N PRO A 187 -36.79 12.28 3.89
CA PRO A 187 -36.32 12.73 2.59
C PRO A 187 -34.81 13.00 2.61
N LEU A 188 -34.05 12.22 1.83
CA LEU A 188 -32.59 12.27 1.76
C LEU A 188 -32.08 13.05 0.55
N ARG A 189 -31.07 13.89 0.75
CA ARG A 189 -30.32 14.55 -0.33
C ARG A 189 -29.23 13.62 -0.88
N PRO A 190 -28.71 13.85 -2.10
CA PRO A 190 -27.70 12.98 -2.72
C PRO A 190 -26.44 12.69 -1.91
N GLY A 191 -26.05 13.57 -0.97
CA GLY A 191 -24.90 13.37 -0.10
C GLY A 191 -25.24 12.99 1.34
N GLN A 192 -26.48 12.55 1.59
CA GLN A 192 -26.94 12.11 2.91
C GLN A 192 -27.23 10.61 2.94
N TYR A 193 -27.31 10.05 4.13
CA TYR A 193 -27.90 8.74 4.42
C TYR A 193 -28.69 8.84 5.72
N ALA A 194 -29.69 7.98 5.91
CA ALA A 194 -30.36 7.81 7.19
C ALA A 194 -29.88 6.51 7.84
N VAL A 195 -29.83 6.51 9.17
CA VAL A 195 -29.56 5.32 9.97
C VAL A 195 -30.58 5.25 11.11
N ASP A 196 -31.01 4.02 11.37
CA ASP A 196 -31.68 3.63 12.60
C ASP A 196 -30.84 2.53 13.26
N TYR A 197 -30.47 2.75 14.51
CA TYR A 197 -29.63 1.85 15.29
C TYR A 197 -30.43 0.75 16.01
N GLU A 198 -31.76 0.78 15.94
CA GLU A 198 -32.59 -0.26 16.54
C GLU A 198 -32.22 -1.63 15.96
N LEU A 199 -31.80 -2.53 16.85
CA LEU A 199 -31.44 -3.89 16.48
C LEU A 199 -32.70 -4.73 16.37
N VAL A 200 -32.89 -5.36 15.21
CA VAL A 200 -33.97 -6.32 14.98
C VAL A 200 -33.43 -7.64 14.44
N SER A 201 -34.26 -8.67 14.46
CA SER A 201 -33.95 -9.93 13.77
C SER A 201 -34.21 -9.74 12.27
N GLY A 202 -33.14 -9.75 11.48
CA GLY A 202 -33.21 -9.57 10.03
C GLY A 202 -33.72 -10.80 9.30
N GLN A 203 -34.02 -10.64 8.02
CA GLN A 203 -34.54 -11.72 7.16
C GLN A 203 -33.56 -12.89 7.00
N SER A 204 -32.27 -12.61 7.18
CA SER A 204 -31.19 -13.62 7.16
C SER A 204 -31.05 -14.40 8.47
N GLY A 205 -31.84 -14.08 9.50
CA GLY A 205 -31.72 -14.61 10.86
C GLY A 205 -30.57 -13.99 11.67
N LYS A 206 -29.80 -13.08 11.08
CA LYS A 206 -28.78 -12.28 11.78
C LYS A 206 -29.42 -11.07 12.47
N THR A 207 -28.77 -10.56 13.50
CA THR A 207 -29.12 -9.24 14.06
C THR A 207 -28.75 -8.17 13.04
N VAL A 208 -29.70 -7.28 12.71
CA VAL A 208 -29.52 -6.20 11.74
C VAL A 208 -29.87 -4.85 12.36
N PHE A 209 -29.33 -3.79 11.79
CA PHE A 209 -29.84 -2.42 11.93
C PHE A 209 -30.16 -1.87 10.53
N HIS A 210 -30.74 -0.67 10.43
CA HIS A 210 -31.27 -0.20 9.15
C HIS A 210 -30.59 1.08 8.67
N VAL A 211 -30.39 1.14 7.35
CA VAL A 211 -29.90 2.35 6.68
C VAL A 211 -30.75 2.65 5.46
N ALA A 212 -30.89 3.93 5.12
CA ALA A 212 -31.57 4.34 3.90
C ALA A 212 -30.71 5.33 3.11
N PHE A 213 -30.90 5.32 1.79
CA PHE A 213 -30.08 6.08 0.84
C PHE A 213 -30.93 6.97 -0.07
N PRO A 214 -30.36 8.04 -0.63
CA PRO A 214 -31.08 8.95 -1.50
C PRO A 214 -31.37 8.31 -2.85
N THR A 215 -32.62 8.43 -3.29
CA THR A 215 -33.06 8.01 -4.62
C THR A 215 -32.35 8.82 -5.70
N SER A 216 -31.87 8.13 -6.72
CA SER A 216 -31.20 8.64 -7.92
C SER A 216 -31.88 8.04 -9.16
N PRO A 217 -33.01 8.63 -9.61
CA PRO A 217 -33.74 8.13 -10.78
C PRO A 217 -32.84 8.04 -12.01
N GLY A 218 -32.96 6.94 -12.77
CA GLY A 218 -32.16 6.70 -13.97
C GLY A 218 -30.76 6.10 -13.71
N VAL A 219 -30.41 5.81 -12.46
CA VAL A 219 -29.21 5.03 -12.12
C VAL A 219 -29.63 3.58 -11.85
N PRO A 220 -29.15 2.60 -12.64
CA PRO A 220 -29.63 1.22 -12.52
C PRO A 220 -29.06 0.48 -11.32
N ARG A 221 -27.88 0.87 -10.84
CA ARG A 221 -27.13 0.15 -9.80
C ARG A 221 -26.38 1.12 -8.91
N ARG A 222 -26.40 0.87 -7.60
CA ARG A 222 -25.67 1.57 -6.55
C ARG A 222 -25.04 0.56 -5.61
N VAL A 223 -23.94 0.97 -4.99
CA VAL A 223 -23.32 0.26 -3.88
C VAL A 223 -22.90 1.31 -2.85
N TYR A 224 -23.08 0.98 -1.59
CA TYR A 224 -22.64 1.81 -0.46
C TYR A 224 -21.73 0.97 0.44
N TYR A 225 -20.93 1.65 1.24
CA TYR A 225 -20.08 1.06 2.24
C TYR A 225 -20.35 1.74 3.57
N ILE A 226 -20.57 0.96 4.62
CA ILE A 226 -20.81 1.46 5.97
C ILE A 226 -19.79 0.90 6.95
N SER A 227 -19.32 1.77 7.83
CA SER A 227 -18.52 1.44 9.00
C SER A 227 -19.34 1.81 10.23
N TYR A 228 -19.23 1.05 11.31
CA TYR A 228 -19.94 1.30 12.57
C TYR A 228 -19.30 0.48 13.71
N SER A 229 -19.56 0.88 14.95
CA SER A 229 -19.19 0.13 16.15
C SER A 229 -20.44 -0.41 16.86
N TYR A 230 -20.30 -1.53 17.56
CA TYR A 230 -21.39 -2.19 18.27
C TYR A 230 -20.91 -2.79 19.58
N TRP A 231 -21.77 -2.76 20.60
CA TRP A 231 -21.53 -3.41 21.89
C TRP A 231 -22.04 -4.85 21.83
N ALA A 232 -21.27 -5.80 22.35
CA ALA A 232 -21.68 -7.19 22.46
C ALA A 232 -21.25 -7.78 23.82
N SER A 233 -21.99 -8.79 24.31
CA SER A 233 -21.72 -9.48 25.58
C SER A 233 -21.64 -11.00 25.38
N LYS A 234 -20.74 -11.66 26.12
CA LYS A 234 -20.69 -13.14 26.18
C LYS A 234 -21.84 -13.73 26.97
N ASP A 235 -22.30 -13.00 27.97
CA ASP A 235 -23.46 -13.35 28.77
C ASP A 235 -24.39 -12.14 28.86
N PRO A 236 -25.33 -12.00 27.92
CA PRO A 236 -26.30 -10.91 27.91
C PRO A 236 -27.18 -10.86 29.16
N SER A 237 -27.26 -11.96 29.91
CA SER A 237 -28.11 -12.10 31.09
C SER A 237 -27.40 -11.75 32.40
N SER A 238 -26.06 -11.68 32.40
CA SER A 238 -25.27 -11.37 33.59
C SER A 238 -25.04 -9.86 33.71
N PRO A 239 -25.51 -9.20 34.79
CA PRO A 239 -25.23 -7.78 35.03
C PRO A 239 -23.78 -7.51 35.46
N GLN A 240 -22.98 -8.56 35.67
CA GLN A 240 -21.56 -8.47 36.04
C GLN A 240 -20.62 -8.60 34.85
N GLU A 241 -21.12 -9.10 33.71
CA GLU A 241 -20.33 -9.20 32.48
C GLU A 241 -20.25 -7.82 31.83
N GLU A 242 -19.03 -7.33 31.61
CA GLU A 242 -18.83 -6.05 30.93
C GLU A 242 -19.11 -6.21 29.43
N TRP A 243 -19.90 -5.30 28.87
CA TRP A 243 -20.08 -5.25 27.43
C TRP A 243 -18.78 -4.81 26.75
N GLU A 244 -18.56 -5.37 25.58
CA GLU A 244 -17.35 -5.16 24.80
C GLU A 244 -17.69 -4.44 23.49
N LEU A 245 -16.98 -3.35 23.21
CA LEU A 245 -17.16 -2.60 21.96
C LEU A 245 -16.30 -3.22 20.84
N PHE A 246 -16.98 -3.57 19.76
CA PHE A 246 -16.41 -4.05 18.49
C PHE A 246 -16.70 -3.05 17.37
N SER A 247 -16.00 -3.19 16.24
CA SER A 247 -16.20 -2.31 15.07
C SER A 247 -16.16 -3.10 13.78
N LYS A 248 -17.11 -2.82 12.89
CA LYS A 248 -17.12 -3.23 11.48
C LYS A 248 -16.82 -2.02 10.62
N VAL A 249 -16.06 -2.20 9.55
CA VAL A 249 -15.65 -1.09 8.68
C VAL A 249 -15.77 -1.52 7.24
N ASP A 250 -16.22 -0.58 6.42
CA ASP A 250 -16.42 -0.74 4.98
C ASP A 250 -17.23 -1.99 4.62
N GLN A 251 -18.21 -2.34 5.44
CA GLN A 251 -19.18 -3.35 5.08
C GLN A 251 -19.98 -2.87 3.89
N ARG A 252 -20.10 -3.72 2.87
CA ARG A 252 -20.84 -3.40 1.67
C ARG A 252 -22.35 -3.44 1.96
N VAL A 253 -23.09 -2.50 1.38
CA VAL A 253 -24.55 -2.44 1.45
C VAL A 253 -25.10 -2.43 0.01
N PRO A 254 -25.77 -3.51 -0.45
CA PRO A 254 -26.18 -4.69 0.32
C PRO A 254 -25.00 -5.66 0.55
N ASP A 255 -25.12 -6.52 1.56
CA ASP A 255 -24.05 -7.41 2.02
C ASP A 255 -23.64 -8.46 0.97
N ASP A 256 -24.56 -8.85 0.07
CA ASP A 256 -24.22 -9.75 -1.04
C ASP A 256 -23.38 -9.02 -2.12
N PRO A 257 -22.11 -9.42 -2.36
CA PRO A 257 -21.24 -8.82 -3.37
C PRO A 257 -21.77 -8.94 -4.81
N ASN A 258 -22.78 -9.78 -5.04
CA ASN A 258 -23.44 -9.95 -6.33
C ASN A 258 -24.65 -9.06 -6.54
N GLN A 259 -25.19 -8.47 -5.47
CA GLN A 259 -26.36 -7.62 -5.54
C GLN A 259 -25.98 -6.14 -5.53
N TYR A 260 -26.70 -5.31 -6.27
CA TYR A 260 -26.60 -3.85 -6.21
C TYR A 260 -27.97 -3.30 -5.81
N LEU A 261 -27.99 -2.16 -5.12
CA LEU A 261 -29.24 -1.44 -4.91
C LEU A 261 -29.66 -0.77 -6.23
N PRO A 262 -30.93 -0.82 -6.62
CA PRO A 262 -31.45 0.09 -7.64
C PRO A 262 -31.21 1.54 -7.23
N GLY A 263 -30.90 2.43 -8.18
CA GLY A 263 -30.67 3.83 -7.85
C GLY A 263 -31.91 4.52 -7.32
N ASP A 264 -33.09 4.08 -7.71
CA ASP A 264 -34.40 4.55 -7.22
C ASP A 264 -34.91 3.79 -5.98
N TYR A 265 -34.07 2.97 -5.35
CA TYR A 265 -34.40 2.32 -4.08
C TYR A 265 -34.62 3.38 -3.00
N ALA A 266 -35.84 3.43 -2.47
CA ALA A 266 -36.33 4.49 -1.59
C ALA A 266 -36.70 4.01 -0.18
N ASP A 267 -36.33 2.78 0.16
CA ASP A 267 -36.71 2.12 1.40
C ASP A 267 -35.50 1.90 2.32
N TRP A 268 -35.76 1.42 3.53
CA TRP A 268 -34.73 0.94 4.44
C TRP A 268 -34.05 -0.32 3.89
N VAL A 269 -32.77 -0.45 4.20
CA VAL A 269 -31.91 -1.60 3.86
C VAL A 269 -31.41 -2.20 5.17
N GLU A 270 -31.64 -3.49 5.35
CA GLU A 270 -31.07 -4.26 6.47
C GLU A 270 -29.55 -4.35 6.30
N VAL A 271 -28.82 -3.96 7.35
CA VAL A 271 -27.38 -4.14 7.47
C VAL A 271 -27.13 -5.18 8.56
N PRO A 272 -26.70 -6.41 8.21
CA PRO A 272 -26.38 -7.41 9.21
C PRO A 272 -25.15 -7.01 9.99
N VAL A 273 -25.19 -7.23 11.30
CA VAL A 273 -24.03 -7.05 12.16
C VAL A 273 -23.05 -8.19 11.92
N GLU A 274 -22.04 -7.94 11.08
CA GLU A 274 -21.02 -8.93 10.72
C GLU A 274 -19.83 -8.96 11.69
N ASP A 275 -19.05 -10.04 11.61
CA ASP A 275 -17.84 -10.29 12.40
C ASP A 275 -18.07 -10.30 13.93
N VAL A 276 -19.29 -10.67 14.38
CA VAL A 276 -19.57 -10.88 15.81
C VAL A 276 -18.75 -12.07 16.31
N PRO A 277 -17.90 -11.91 17.34
CA PRO A 277 -17.06 -13.00 17.81
C PRO A 277 -17.88 -14.17 18.36
N ASP A 278 -17.36 -15.38 18.23
CA ASP A 278 -18.02 -16.59 18.72
C ASP A 278 -18.33 -16.48 20.22
N GLY A 279 -19.58 -16.80 20.58
CA GLY A 279 -20.09 -16.72 21.94
C GLY A 279 -20.55 -15.34 22.39
N TYR A 280 -20.45 -14.31 21.54
CA TYR A 280 -20.99 -12.99 21.84
C TYR A 280 -22.39 -12.79 21.23
N THR A 281 -23.22 -12.02 21.91
CA THR A 281 -24.49 -11.53 21.41
C THR A 281 -24.43 -10.01 21.32
N VAL A 282 -24.86 -9.45 20.19
CA VAL A 282 -24.92 -8.01 19.96
C VAL A 282 -25.99 -7.40 20.88
N MET A 283 -25.61 -6.37 21.63
CA MET A 283 -26.48 -5.66 22.58
C MET A 283 -27.05 -4.40 21.96
N GLU A 284 -26.22 -3.58 21.31
CA GLU A 284 -26.62 -2.33 20.64
C GLU A 284 -25.56 -1.88 19.62
N ILE A 285 -25.94 -1.03 18.67
CA ILE A 285 -24.99 -0.26 17.86
C ILE A 285 -24.56 0.97 18.66
N GLU A 286 -23.26 1.26 18.72
CA GLU A 286 -22.75 2.47 19.38
C GLU A 286 -23.23 3.69 18.58
N PRO A 287 -24.10 4.54 19.18
CA PRO A 287 -24.64 5.67 18.46
C PRO A 287 -23.52 6.61 18.00
N TYR A 288 -23.68 7.19 16.81
CA TYR A 288 -22.71 8.09 16.20
C TYR A 288 -21.36 7.51 15.80
N SER A 289 -21.12 6.21 15.98
CA SER A 289 -19.92 5.54 15.51
C SER A 289 -19.90 5.30 14.00
N ASP A 290 -21.05 5.44 13.33
CA ASP A 290 -21.21 5.05 11.95
C ASP A 290 -20.73 6.11 10.94
N SER A 291 -20.22 5.63 9.81
CA SER A 291 -19.89 6.42 8.64
C SER A 291 -20.25 5.65 7.37
N CYS A 292 -20.80 6.35 6.38
CA CYS A 292 -21.18 5.72 5.12
C CYS A 292 -20.57 6.45 3.93
N ALA A 293 -20.09 5.71 2.93
CA ALA A 293 -19.61 6.23 1.66
C ALA A 293 -20.33 5.55 0.49
N ARG A 294 -20.43 6.24 -0.64
CA ARG A 294 -20.93 5.67 -1.88
C ARG A 294 -19.80 4.97 -2.62
N GLY A 295 -20.00 3.75 -3.10
CA GLY A 295 -19.01 3.08 -3.94
C GLY A 295 -19.12 3.48 -5.41
N PHE A 296 -17.99 3.43 -6.11
CA PHE A 296 -17.95 3.50 -7.56
C PHE A 296 -18.13 2.10 -8.14
N ILE A 297 -18.85 2.01 -9.25
CA ILE A 297 -19.15 0.75 -9.94
C ILE A 297 -18.31 0.63 -11.20
N GLU A 298 -17.79 -0.56 -11.45
CA GLU A 298 -17.08 -0.86 -12.69
C GLU A 298 -18.05 -0.80 -13.87
N GLN A 299 -17.73 0.02 -14.88
CA GLN A 299 -18.51 0.18 -16.08
C GLN A 299 -17.66 -0.16 -17.31
N PRO A 300 -17.55 -1.43 -17.72
CA PRO A 300 -16.68 -1.84 -18.83
C PRO A 300 -17.16 -1.30 -20.20
N GLY A 301 -18.46 -0.98 -20.33
CA GLY A 301 -19.08 -0.47 -21.55
C GLY A 301 -18.96 1.05 -21.73
N ALA A 302 -19.93 1.64 -22.45
CA ALA A 302 -20.05 3.10 -22.54
C ALA A 302 -20.38 3.71 -21.16
N TRP A 303 -19.88 4.91 -20.90
CA TRP A 303 -20.23 5.65 -19.69
C TRP A 303 -21.73 5.94 -19.65
N THR A 304 -22.32 5.86 -18.47
CA THR A 304 -23.68 6.34 -18.25
C THR A 304 -23.65 7.78 -17.70
N ASN A 305 -24.80 8.29 -17.28
CA ASN A 305 -24.87 9.59 -16.60
C ASN A 305 -24.48 9.51 -15.11
N ASP A 306 -24.14 8.33 -14.59
CA ASP A 306 -23.75 8.17 -13.20
C ASP A 306 -22.28 8.59 -12.96
N PRO A 307 -22.02 9.64 -12.15
CA PRO A 307 -20.65 10.07 -11.88
C PRO A 307 -19.82 9.08 -11.05
N TYR A 308 -20.44 8.08 -10.43
CA TYR A 308 -19.77 7.07 -9.58
C TYR A 308 -19.47 5.79 -10.37
N GLU A 309 -18.89 5.94 -11.56
CA GLU A 309 -18.47 4.83 -12.41
C GLU A 309 -16.97 4.90 -12.68
N PHE A 310 -16.33 3.75 -12.84
CA PHE A 310 -14.92 3.65 -13.19
C PHE A 310 -14.62 2.51 -14.17
N LYS A 311 -13.44 2.56 -14.78
CA LYS A 311 -12.82 1.49 -15.56
C LYS A 311 -11.40 1.30 -15.10
N LEU A 312 -10.97 0.04 -14.94
CA LEU A 312 -9.56 -0.27 -14.85
C LEU A 312 -8.97 -0.23 -16.27
N ALA A 313 -8.22 0.82 -16.58
CA ALA A 313 -7.66 1.00 -17.90
C ALA A 313 -6.35 0.21 -18.09
N ASP A 314 -5.52 0.13 -17.04
CA ASP A 314 -4.26 -0.63 -17.09
C ASP A 314 -3.79 -1.02 -15.69
N ALA A 315 -3.77 -2.32 -15.36
CA ALA A 315 -3.30 -2.81 -14.06
C ALA A 315 -1.77 -2.71 -13.89
N VAL A 316 -1.01 -2.74 -14.98
CA VAL A 316 0.47 -2.69 -14.94
C VAL A 316 0.94 -1.27 -14.63
N MET A 317 0.29 -0.28 -15.25
CA MET A 317 0.54 1.13 -14.94
C MET A 317 -0.24 1.64 -13.73
N GLY A 318 -1.23 0.88 -13.25
CA GLY A 318 -2.15 1.33 -12.21
C GLY A 318 -3.01 2.52 -12.69
N VAL A 319 -3.56 2.46 -13.90
CA VAL A 319 -4.38 3.55 -14.47
C VAL A 319 -5.86 3.19 -14.34
N VAL A 320 -6.59 4.10 -13.69
CA VAL A 320 -8.04 4.05 -13.55
C VAL A 320 -8.64 5.21 -14.36
N ALA A 321 -9.73 4.94 -15.07
CA ALA A 321 -10.54 5.95 -15.73
C ALA A 321 -11.81 6.17 -14.90
N PHE A 322 -12.07 7.39 -14.46
CA PHE A 322 -13.36 7.75 -13.87
C PHE A 322 -14.33 8.27 -14.94
N ASN A 323 -15.62 8.13 -14.69
CA ASN A 323 -16.63 8.73 -15.54
C ASN A 323 -16.47 10.27 -15.53
N PRO A 324 -16.29 10.90 -16.70
CA PRO A 324 -16.19 12.35 -16.86
C PRO A 324 -17.33 13.14 -16.20
N ALA A 325 -18.52 12.56 -16.08
CA ALA A 325 -19.67 13.19 -15.44
C ALA A 325 -19.41 13.56 -13.97
N GLY A 326 -18.43 12.94 -13.31
CA GLY A 326 -18.01 13.27 -11.95
C GLY A 326 -17.12 14.50 -11.84
N HIS A 327 -16.44 14.91 -12.92
CA HIS A 327 -15.55 16.06 -12.88
C HIS A 327 -16.33 17.36 -12.63
N GLY A 328 -15.88 18.14 -11.64
CA GLY A 328 -16.51 19.42 -11.27
C GLY A 328 -17.88 19.29 -10.60
N ARG A 329 -18.37 18.06 -10.35
CA ARG A 329 -19.56 17.85 -9.52
C ARG A 329 -19.20 17.95 -8.05
N TYR A 330 -20.14 18.51 -7.30
CA TYR A 330 -20.05 18.63 -5.86
C TYR A 330 -21.02 17.68 -5.18
N GLU A 331 -20.58 17.11 -4.07
CA GLU A 331 -21.37 16.34 -3.14
C GLU A 331 -21.56 17.12 -1.82
N TYR A 332 -22.76 17.00 -1.26
CA TYR A 332 -23.11 17.61 0.03
C TYR A 332 -22.79 16.63 1.15
N THR A 333 -21.64 16.76 1.79
CA THR A 333 -21.20 15.82 2.83
C THR A 333 -21.39 16.38 4.23
N ALA A 334 -21.11 15.57 5.26
CA ALA A 334 -21.15 16.02 6.65
C ALA A 334 -20.21 17.22 6.90
N SER A 335 -19.13 17.31 6.11
CA SER A 335 -18.12 18.35 6.17
C SER A 335 -18.41 19.55 5.26
N GLY A 336 -19.56 19.57 4.58
CA GLY A 336 -19.98 20.63 3.68
C GLY A 336 -19.98 20.23 2.20
N VAL A 337 -20.08 21.22 1.32
CA VAL A 337 -20.10 21.01 -0.13
C VAL A 337 -18.66 20.82 -0.61
N ARG A 338 -18.32 19.64 -1.11
CA ARG A 338 -16.99 19.33 -1.66
C ARG A 338 -17.09 18.72 -3.05
N PRO A 339 -16.06 18.86 -3.92
CA PRO A 339 -15.99 18.11 -5.16
C PRO A 339 -16.00 16.60 -4.89
N ILE A 340 -16.49 15.80 -5.84
CA ILE A 340 -16.43 14.33 -5.72
C ILE A 340 -14.96 13.90 -5.59
N GLU A 341 -14.69 13.20 -4.50
CA GLU A 341 -13.41 12.58 -4.17
C GLU A 341 -13.53 11.07 -4.36
N ALA A 342 -12.57 10.46 -5.03
CA ALA A 342 -12.41 9.01 -5.10
C ALA A 342 -11.31 8.59 -4.12
N ARG A 343 -11.68 7.75 -3.14
CA ARG A 343 -10.78 7.05 -2.23
C ARG A 343 -10.61 5.62 -2.75
N ILE A 344 -9.38 5.23 -3.05
CA ILE A 344 -9.05 4.03 -3.79
C ILE A 344 -8.26 3.08 -2.90
N ASP A 345 -8.79 1.87 -2.74
CA ASP A 345 -8.18 0.78 -2.00
C ASP A 345 -7.70 -0.27 -3.00
N TYR A 346 -6.42 -0.63 -2.97
CA TYR A 346 -5.85 -1.56 -3.94
C TYR A 346 -4.62 -2.29 -3.42
N ARG A 347 -4.26 -3.38 -4.09
CA ARG A 347 -3.10 -4.22 -3.72
C ARG A 347 -1.93 -3.98 -4.65
N ILE A 348 -0.72 -3.90 -4.10
CA ILE A 348 0.53 -3.87 -4.84
C ILE A 348 0.86 -5.31 -5.26
N TYR A 349 1.27 -5.50 -6.51
CA TYR A 349 1.61 -6.82 -7.05
C TYR A 349 2.85 -7.44 -6.40
N ASP A 350 4.00 -6.76 -6.49
CA ASP A 350 5.24 -7.17 -5.86
C ASP A 350 6.06 -5.93 -5.50
N VAL A 351 6.39 -5.77 -4.22
CA VAL A 351 7.17 -4.64 -3.68
C VAL A 351 8.64 -4.65 -4.13
N ARG A 352 9.10 -5.75 -4.73
CA ARG A 352 10.45 -5.88 -5.32
C ARG A 352 10.55 -5.32 -6.73
N ILE A 353 9.43 -5.05 -7.39
CA ILE A 353 9.45 -4.41 -8.70
C ILE A 353 9.78 -2.94 -8.48
N MET A 354 11.00 -2.56 -8.89
CA MET A 354 11.44 -1.17 -8.86
C MET A 354 10.72 -0.38 -9.94
N ARG A 355 10.38 0.87 -9.61
CA ARG A 355 9.77 1.81 -10.54
C ARG A 355 10.60 3.08 -10.60
N GLU A 356 11.09 3.40 -11.79
CA GLU A 356 11.84 4.64 -12.03
C GLU A 356 11.28 5.43 -13.20
N ASP A 357 11.03 6.72 -12.96
CA ASP A 357 10.62 7.67 -13.99
C ASP A 357 11.84 8.47 -14.46
N ARG A 358 12.11 8.45 -15.77
CA ARG A 358 13.25 9.14 -16.38
C ARG A 358 12.81 9.96 -17.58
N VAL A 359 13.34 11.18 -17.68
CA VAL A 359 13.33 11.95 -18.92
C VAL A 359 14.49 11.48 -19.77
N ILE A 360 14.21 11.07 -21.00
CA ILE A 360 15.22 10.53 -21.90
C ILE A 360 16.07 11.69 -22.44
N PRO A 361 17.40 11.65 -22.27
CA PRO A 361 18.27 12.73 -22.72
C PRO A 361 18.35 12.75 -24.25
N LEU A 362 18.78 13.90 -24.79
CA LEU A 362 19.13 13.99 -26.20
C LEU A 362 20.37 13.12 -26.47
N PRO A 363 20.36 12.31 -27.55
CA PRO A 363 21.52 11.50 -27.91
C PRO A 363 22.70 12.40 -28.29
N GLY A 364 23.92 11.95 -28.00
CA GLY A 364 25.14 12.57 -28.51
C GLY A 364 25.22 12.49 -30.03
N SER A 365 25.99 13.39 -30.66
CA SER A 365 26.20 13.36 -32.11
C SER A 365 26.75 12.00 -32.55
N GLY A 366 26.09 11.36 -33.52
CA GLY A 366 26.46 10.04 -34.03
C GLY A 366 26.09 8.85 -33.13
N ALA A 367 25.42 9.07 -32.00
CA ALA A 367 25.01 7.97 -31.12
C ALA A 367 23.91 7.11 -31.78
N ALA A 368 24.09 5.80 -31.79
CA ALA A 368 23.08 4.85 -32.31
C ALA A 368 22.01 4.50 -31.26
N LYS A 369 22.28 4.74 -29.98
CA LYS A 369 21.47 4.34 -28.83
C LYS A 369 21.56 5.37 -27.71
N ILE A 370 20.60 5.33 -26.79
CA ILE A 370 20.50 6.23 -25.63
C ILE A 370 20.69 5.38 -24.36
N PRO A 371 21.85 5.43 -23.70
CA PRO A 371 22.10 4.65 -22.49
C PRO A 371 21.40 5.29 -21.29
N ILE A 372 20.49 4.54 -20.66
CA ILE A 372 19.78 4.94 -19.44
C ILE A 372 20.27 4.11 -18.27
N LYS A 373 20.97 4.76 -17.33
CA LYS A 373 21.43 4.14 -16.09
C LYS A 373 20.31 4.12 -15.04
N LEU A 374 19.89 2.94 -14.62
CA LEU A 374 18.96 2.73 -13.51
C LEU A 374 19.67 2.87 -12.16
N ALA A 375 18.90 3.03 -11.08
CA ALA A 375 19.41 3.23 -9.73
C ALA A 375 20.10 1.97 -9.19
N LEU A 376 19.51 0.80 -9.44
CA LEU A 376 20.10 -0.48 -9.06
C LEU A 376 20.94 -1.07 -10.20
N ARG A 377 21.92 -1.88 -9.79
CA ARG A 377 22.77 -2.70 -10.65
C ARG A 377 22.32 -4.15 -10.53
N PHE A 378 22.89 -5.04 -11.36
CA PHE A 378 22.56 -6.46 -11.35
C PHE A 378 21.05 -6.70 -11.56
N ILE A 379 20.51 -6.09 -12.61
CA ILE A 379 19.13 -6.33 -13.04
C ILE A 379 18.99 -7.82 -13.36
N LEU A 380 17.90 -8.44 -12.91
CA LEU A 380 17.65 -9.85 -13.21
C LEU A 380 17.30 -10.03 -14.68
N ASN A 381 18.02 -10.92 -15.35
CA ASN A 381 17.68 -11.44 -16.66
C ASN A 381 16.87 -12.74 -16.53
N ILE A 382 16.07 -13.05 -17.54
CA ILE A 382 15.27 -14.28 -17.55
C ILE A 382 16.21 -15.49 -17.48
N GLY A 383 15.93 -16.41 -16.56
CA GLY A 383 16.76 -17.59 -16.27
C GLY A 383 17.88 -17.35 -15.27
N ASP A 384 18.10 -16.11 -14.80
CA ASP A 384 19.05 -15.87 -13.71
C ASP A 384 18.61 -16.63 -12.45
N PRO A 385 19.53 -17.25 -11.70
CA PRO A 385 19.17 -18.05 -10.54
C PRO A 385 18.51 -17.19 -9.47
N THR A 386 17.40 -17.67 -8.94
CA THR A 386 16.75 -17.09 -7.75
C THR A 386 16.45 -18.21 -6.77
N ASP A 387 16.25 -17.87 -5.50
CA ASP A 387 15.75 -18.81 -4.49
C ASP A 387 14.29 -18.55 -4.13
N ASN A 388 13.58 -17.82 -5.00
CA ASN A 388 12.15 -17.60 -4.85
C ASN A 388 11.38 -18.88 -5.19
N PRO A 389 10.37 -19.23 -4.39
CA PRO A 389 9.51 -20.35 -4.70
C PRO A 389 8.74 -20.09 -6.00
N GLY A 390 8.65 -21.10 -6.88
CA GLY A 390 8.06 -20.97 -8.23
C GLY A 390 8.98 -20.38 -9.29
N GLU A 391 10.22 -20.00 -8.94
CA GLU A 391 11.28 -19.56 -9.85
C GLU A 391 12.50 -20.52 -9.75
N GLU A 392 12.26 -21.83 -9.58
CA GLU A 392 13.31 -22.84 -9.36
C GLU A 392 14.26 -22.97 -10.58
N ASP A 393 13.71 -22.82 -11.78
CA ASP A 393 14.46 -22.79 -13.05
C ASP A 393 15.05 -21.40 -13.36
N GLY A 394 15.01 -20.47 -12.39
CA GLY A 394 15.46 -19.09 -12.52
C GLY A 394 14.32 -18.07 -12.71
N TYR A 395 14.71 -16.81 -12.74
CA TYR A 395 13.82 -15.65 -12.84
C TYR A 395 12.97 -15.71 -14.12
N LYS A 396 11.66 -15.54 -13.97
CA LYS A 396 10.68 -15.73 -15.06
C LYS A 396 10.22 -14.42 -15.71
N GLY A 397 10.51 -13.27 -15.11
CA GLY A 397 10.07 -11.95 -15.59
C GLY A 397 9.28 -11.18 -14.52
N LEU A 398 8.83 -9.98 -14.88
CA LEU A 398 8.27 -9.02 -13.91
C LEU A 398 6.90 -9.42 -13.36
N ILE A 399 6.01 -9.90 -14.22
CA ILE A 399 4.65 -10.31 -13.82
C ILE A 399 4.42 -11.70 -14.40
N MET A 400 4.20 -12.67 -13.53
CA MET A 400 3.96 -14.06 -13.90
C MET A 400 2.77 -14.55 -13.08
N ASP A 401 1.62 -13.93 -13.31
CA ASP A 401 0.41 -14.28 -12.57
C ASP A 401 -0.50 -15.17 -13.42
N PRO A 402 -0.65 -16.46 -13.06
CA PRO A 402 -1.53 -17.37 -13.77
C PRO A 402 -3.02 -17.04 -13.59
N GLU A 403 -3.40 -16.19 -12.63
CA GLU A 403 -4.80 -15.90 -12.29
C GLU A 403 -5.32 -14.59 -12.90
N SER A 404 -4.51 -13.53 -12.98
CA SER A 404 -4.90 -12.29 -13.66
C SER A 404 -4.87 -12.39 -15.19
N GLY A 405 -4.33 -13.47 -15.75
CA GLY A 405 -4.11 -13.62 -17.19
C GLY A 405 -3.04 -12.66 -17.74
N VAL A 406 -2.33 -11.94 -16.85
CA VAL A 406 -1.27 -11.01 -17.20
C VAL A 406 0.10 -11.63 -16.97
N SER A 407 0.80 -11.89 -18.08
CA SER A 407 2.20 -12.30 -18.06
C SER A 407 3.06 -11.28 -18.80
N ILE A 408 4.07 -10.77 -18.11
CA ILE A 408 5.14 -9.92 -18.65
C ILE A 408 6.46 -10.67 -18.40
N PRO A 409 6.82 -11.60 -19.30
CA PRO A 409 8.07 -12.33 -19.26
C PRO A 409 9.20 -11.45 -19.83
N LEU A 410 9.36 -10.24 -19.28
CA LEU A 410 10.41 -9.30 -19.65
C LEU A 410 11.28 -9.02 -18.42
N PRO A 411 12.59 -8.85 -18.59
CA PRO A 411 13.46 -8.45 -17.49
C PRO A 411 13.27 -6.99 -17.11
N VAL A 412 13.02 -6.13 -18.11
CA VAL A 412 12.73 -4.70 -17.96
C VAL A 412 11.53 -4.36 -18.83
N LEU A 413 10.53 -3.71 -18.24
CA LEU A 413 9.39 -3.14 -18.94
C LEU A 413 9.56 -1.63 -18.98
N VAL A 414 9.46 -1.05 -20.19
CA VAL A 414 9.56 0.39 -20.40
C VAL A 414 8.22 0.91 -20.91
N MET A 415 7.66 1.90 -20.24
CA MET A 415 6.38 2.53 -20.58
C MET A 415 6.58 3.99 -20.92
N ASP A 416 5.93 4.47 -21.99
CA ASP A 416 5.86 5.89 -22.29
C ASP A 416 4.73 6.54 -21.48
N LEU A 417 5.07 7.47 -20.58
CA LEU A 417 4.10 8.07 -19.67
C LEU A 417 3.09 8.98 -20.39
N ALA A 418 3.49 9.53 -21.55
CA ALA A 418 2.61 10.37 -22.36
C ALA A 418 1.49 9.56 -23.02
N THR A 419 1.80 8.37 -23.55
CA THR A 419 0.83 7.56 -24.30
C THR A 419 0.28 6.36 -23.52
N GLY A 420 0.90 5.97 -22.41
CA GLY A 420 0.56 4.76 -21.67
C GLY A 420 0.88 3.46 -22.43
N LEU A 421 1.68 3.52 -23.49
CA LEU A 421 2.05 2.37 -24.33
C LEU A 421 3.44 1.83 -23.93
N ARG A 422 3.64 0.54 -24.20
CA ARG A 422 4.92 -0.16 -23.99
C ARG A 422 5.90 0.28 -25.06
N VAL A 423 7.11 0.64 -24.67
CA VAL A 423 8.22 0.84 -25.60
C VAL A 423 8.73 -0.54 -26.00
N HIS A 424 8.62 -0.87 -27.28
CA HIS A 424 9.18 -2.11 -27.80
C HIS A 424 10.71 -2.04 -27.75
N LEU A 425 11.30 -2.87 -26.89
CA LEU A 425 12.73 -3.11 -26.92
C LEU A 425 13.01 -4.21 -27.95
N PRO A 426 13.98 -4.04 -28.85
CA PRO A 426 14.37 -5.10 -29.77
C PRO A 426 14.70 -6.36 -28.96
N GLY A 427 14.13 -7.50 -29.40
CA GLY A 427 14.05 -8.74 -28.65
C GLY A 427 15.41 -9.38 -28.28
N PRO A 428 15.39 -10.54 -27.61
CA PRO A 428 16.60 -11.15 -27.07
C PRO A 428 17.70 -11.35 -28.14
N PRO A 429 18.96 -10.96 -27.84
CA PRO A 429 19.41 -10.36 -26.58
C PRO A 429 18.90 -8.93 -26.42
N TYR A 430 18.18 -8.68 -25.31
CA TYR A 430 17.80 -7.33 -24.94
C TYR A 430 19.07 -6.51 -24.76
N ASP A 431 19.09 -5.30 -25.30
CA ASP A 431 20.25 -4.43 -25.16
C ASP A 431 20.27 -3.76 -23.78
N ILE A 432 20.51 -4.59 -22.78
CA ILE A 432 20.55 -4.24 -21.37
C ILE A 432 21.87 -4.77 -20.83
N ASP A 433 22.70 -3.88 -20.31
CA ASP A 433 23.81 -4.29 -19.47
C ASP A 433 23.28 -4.55 -18.07
N PHE A 434 22.91 -5.81 -17.82
CA PHE A 434 22.35 -6.26 -16.54
C PHE A 434 23.29 -5.98 -15.36
N LYS A 435 24.61 -6.10 -15.54
CA LYS A 435 25.60 -5.91 -14.46
C LYS A 435 25.74 -4.45 -14.07
N THR A 436 25.73 -3.55 -15.05
CA THR A 436 25.81 -2.13 -14.77
C THR A 436 24.43 -1.49 -14.59
N GLY A 437 23.33 -2.18 -14.90
CA GLY A 437 21.98 -1.62 -14.81
C GLY A 437 21.76 -0.51 -15.84
N VAL A 438 22.29 -0.67 -17.06
CA VAL A 438 22.13 0.29 -18.15
C VAL A 438 21.23 -0.30 -19.22
N VAL A 439 20.13 0.39 -19.52
CA VAL A 439 19.21 0.05 -20.62
C VAL A 439 19.58 0.90 -21.82
N ASN A 440 20.01 0.27 -22.91
CA ASN A 440 20.35 0.97 -24.14
C ASN A 440 19.10 1.09 -25.02
N LEU A 441 18.41 2.22 -24.92
CA LEU A 441 17.24 2.48 -25.73
C LEU A 441 17.63 2.77 -27.18
N PRO A 442 16.86 2.32 -28.19
CA PRO A 442 17.04 2.81 -29.55
C PRO A 442 16.66 4.30 -29.62
N LEU A 443 17.17 5.03 -30.63
CA LEU A 443 16.76 6.43 -30.84
C LEU A 443 15.26 6.56 -31.10
N ARG A 444 14.69 5.52 -31.72
CA ARG A 444 13.28 5.41 -32.09
C ARG A 444 12.80 4.00 -31.82
N ALA A 445 11.58 3.85 -31.31
CA ALA A 445 10.98 2.56 -31.01
C ALA A 445 9.51 2.53 -31.41
N ASP A 446 9.01 1.33 -31.64
CA ASP A 446 7.58 1.09 -31.74
C ASP A 446 6.96 1.17 -30.35
N LEU A 447 5.79 1.81 -30.26
CA LEU A 447 4.96 1.82 -29.07
C LEU A 447 3.83 0.79 -29.25
N ARG A 448 3.76 -0.17 -28.33
CA ARG A 448 2.86 -1.31 -28.38
C ARG A 448 1.84 -1.28 -27.26
N ASP A 449 0.69 -1.86 -27.54
CA ASP A 449 -0.35 -2.08 -26.55
C ASP A 449 -0.08 -3.36 -25.73
N TYR A 450 -1.05 -3.75 -24.91
CA TYR A 450 -0.99 -4.92 -24.04
C TYR A 450 -0.98 -6.23 -24.83
N ASN A 451 -1.64 -6.25 -25.99
CA ASN A 451 -1.73 -7.40 -26.91
C ASN A 451 -0.51 -7.48 -27.84
N ASP A 452 0.54 -6.71 -27.55
CA ASP A 452 1.77 -6.59 -28.34
C ASP A 452 1.54 -6.05 -29.77
N VAL A 453 0.43 -5.32 -29.99
CA VAL A 453 0.14 -4.67 -31.27
C VAL A 453 0.84 -3.32 -31.34
N THR A 454 1.59 -3.07 -32.41
CA THR A 454 2.19 -1.75 -32.68
C THR A 454 1.11 -0.71 -32.99
N ILE A 455 0.98 0.26 -32.09
CA ILE A 455 0.02 1.36 -32.19
C ILE A 455 0.66 2.62 -32.79
N ALA A 456 1.93 2.86 -32.48
CA ALA A 456 2.70 3.93 -33.09
C ALA A 456 4.10 3.42 -33.45
N ALA A 457 4.42 3.39 -34.73
CA ALA A 457 5.70 2.89 -35.20
C ALA A 457 6.78 3.98 -35.18
N ASN A 458 8.03 3.57 -34.94
CA ASN A 458 9.22 4.40 -35.13
C ASN A 458 9.14 5.77 -34.40
N VAL A 459 8.69 5.80 -33.15
CA VAL A 459 8.52 7.00 -32.34
C VAL A 459 9.86 7.43 -31.74
N PRO A 460 10.26 8.71 -31.86
CA PRO A 460 11.50 9.20 -31.24
C PRO A 460 11.39 9.15 -29.71
N LEU A 461 12.39 8.55 -29.06
CA LEU A 461 12.40 8.39 -27.60
C LEU A 461 13.04 9.57 -26.86
N ALA A 462 13.94 10.32 -27.52
CA ALA A 462 14.61 11.46 -26.93
C ALA A 462 13.60 12.53 -26.44
N GLY A 463 13.80 13.05 -25.23
CA GLY A 463 12.93 14.02 -24.58
C GLY A 463 11.63 13.47 -24.00
N ARG A 464 11.31 12.18 -24.20
CA ARG A 464 10.11 11.57 -23.61
C ARG A 464 10.30 11.26 -22.14
N HIS A 465 9.18 11.18 -21.43
CA HIS A 465 9.14 10.70 -20.05
C HIS A 465 8.80 9.22 -20.07
N LEU A 466 9.77 8.37 -19.73
CA LEU A 466 9.60 6.92 -19.70
C LEU A 466 9.64 6.42 -18.25
N ARG A 467 8.85 5.38 -17.98
CA ARG A 467 8.85 4.64 -16.73
C ARG A 467 9.44 3.27 -16.94
N PHE A 468 10.37 2.89 -16.07
CA PHE A 468 11.07 1.61 -16.09
C PHE A 468 10.58 0.77 -14.91
N TYR A 469 10.18 -0.45 -15.20
CA TYR A 469 9.91 -1.48 -14.21
C TYR A 469 10.95 -2.59 -14.35
N TYR A 470 11.56 -3.01 -13.25
CA TYR A 470 12.57 -4.07 -13.26
C TYR A 470 12.75 -4.69 -11.85
N ARG A 471 13.40 -5.85 -11.78
CA ARG A 471 13.88 -6.46 -10.52
C ARG A 471 15.39 -6.56 -10.55
N ALA A 472 16.04 -6.53 -9.39
CA ALA A 472 17.48 -6.63 -9.26
C ALA A 472 17.87 -7.76 -8.29
N ASP A 473 19.08 -8.30 -8.46
CA ASP A 473 19.68 -9.28 -7.56
C ASP A 473 19.81 -8.74 -6.14
N GLY A 474 19.63 -9.62 -5.16
CA GLY A 474 19.57 -9.28 -3.73
C GLY A 474 18.20 -8.82 -3.25
N ASP A 475 17.10 -9.24 -3.90
CA ASP A 475 15.71 -9.03 -3.47
C ASP A 475 15.39 -7.62 -2.93
N TRP A 476 15.89 -6.61 -3.65
CA TRP A 476 15.62 -5.22 -3.31
C TRP A 476 14.13 -4.95 -3.29
N SER A 477 13.63 -4.30 -2.24
CA SER A 477 12.27 -3.79 -2.18
C SER A 477 12.21 -2.41 -1.55
N VAL A 478 11.26 -1.61 -2.01
CA VAL A 478 10.96 -0.29 -1.45
C VAL A 478 9.54 -0.34 -0.92
N GLN A 479 9.41 -0.32 0.39
CA GLN A 479 8.13 -0.39 1.09
C GLN A 479 7.79 0.97 1.69
N CYS A 480 6.54 1.38 1.54
CA CYS A 480 6.01 2.54 2.24
C CYS A 480 5.15 2.08 3.41
N HIS A 481 5.40 2.63 4.58
CA HIS A 481 4.69 2.36 5.82
C HIS A 481 4.04 3.66 6.27
N LYS A 482 2.71 3.66 6.40
CA LYS A 482 1.97 4.83 6.87
C LYS A 482 1.21 4.47 8.15
N ALA A 483 1.30 5.33 9.16
CA ALA A 483 0.39 5.29 10.31
C ALA A 483 -1.03 5.52 9.82
N TYR A 484 -1.96 4.67 10.25
CA TYR A 484 -3.36 4.79 9.85
C TYR A 484 -3.90 6.18 10.24
N ALA A 485 -4.67 6.80 9.35
CA ALA A 485 -4.98 8.23 9.49
C ALA A 485 -5.66 8.56 10.83
N VAL A 486 -6.62 7.75 11.27
CA VAL A 486 -7.35 7.94 12.53
C VAL A 486 -7.58 6.59 13.19
N TYR A 487 -7.17 6.44 14.44
CA TYR A 487 -7.39 5.21 15.19
C TYR A 487 -8.65 5.33 16.05
N THR A 488 -9.46 4.28 16.04
CA THR A 488 -10.65 4.18 16.89
C THR A 488 -10.37 3.35 18.15
N ARG A 489 -10.92 3.74 19.29
CA ARG A 489 -10.77 2.97 20.54
C ARG A 489 -11.46 1.61 20.40
N LYS A 490 -10.72 0.51 20.60
CA LYS A 490 -11.27 -0.83 20.82
C LYS A 490 -11.52 -1.01 22.32
N ALA A 491 -12.79 -1.18 22.71
CA ALA A 491 -13.15 -1.37 24.11
C ALA A 491 -13.35 -2.84 24.51
N GLY A 492 -13.40 -3.78 23.55
CA GLY A 492 -13.57 -5.21 23.80
C GLY A 492 -12.31 -6.05 24.06
N ALA A 493 -12.51 -7.35 24.25
CA ALA A 493 -11.49 -8.38 24.32
C ALA A 493 -10.83 -8.61 22.96
N GLY A 494 -9.68 -9.28 23.02
CA GLY A 494 -8.79 -9.43 21.88
C GLY A 494 -7.88 -8.22 21.67
N ASP A 495 -6.99 -8.39 20.71
CA ASP A 495 -5.92 -7.45 20.41
C ASP A 495 -6.42 -6.32 19.49
N PRO A 496 -5.87 -5.10 19.61
CA PRO A 496 -6.10 -4.04 18.62
C PRO A 496 -5.71 -4.51 17.21
N ASP A 497 -6.41 -4.00 16.21
CA ASP A 497 -6.09 -4.13 14.78
C ASP A 497 -5.33 -2.88 14.27
N TYR A 498 -4.96 -2.87 12.98
CA TYR A 498 -4.18 -1.81 12.35
C TYR A 498 -4.79 -0.38 12.44
N ARG A 499 -6.06 -0.26 12.77
CA ARG A 499 -6.82 1.01 12.80
C ARG A 499 -7.45 1.28 14.16
N THR A 500 -7.16 0.45 15.16
CA THR A 500 -7.69 0.61 16.51
C THR A 500 -6.58 0.71 17.52
N TYR A 501 -6.90 1.31 18.67
CA TYR A 501 -6.05 1.28 19.85
C TYR A 501 -6.85 0.78 21.04
N LYS A 502 -6.18 0.15 22.01
CA LYS A 502 -6.81 -0.35 23.23
C LYS A 502 -6.24 0.39 24.43
N ILE A 503 -7.09 0.66 25.42
CA ILE A 503 -6.68 1.28 26.69
C ILE A 503 -7.32 0.47 27.81
N LYS A 504 -6.50 -0.06 28.71
CA LYS A 504 -6.95 -0.89 29.83
C LYS A 504 -7.57 0.01 30.91
N ARG A 505 -8.57 -0.49 31.64
CA ARG A 505 -9.01 0.16 32.89
C ARG A 505 -7.93 0.00 33.94
N ASP A 506 -7.83 0.96 34.85
CA ASP A 506 -7.00 0.83 36.04
C ASP A 506 -7.60 -0.24 36.95
N SER A 507 -6.85 -1.30 37.24
CA SER A 507 -7.31 -2.41 38.08
C SER A 507 -7.63 -1.97 39.52
N SER A 508 -7.07 -0.86 39.96
CA SER A 508 -7.25 -0.32 41.32
C SER A 508 -8.41 0.68 41.39
N PHE A 509 -8.83 1.26 40.26
CA PHE A 509 -9.83 2.32 40.19
C PHE A 509 -10.71 2.14 38.94
N PRO A 510 -11.88 1.50 39.06
CA PRO A 510 -12.74 1.17 37.91
C PRO A 510 -13.21 2.40 37.10
N ASP A 511 -13.22 3.58 37.70
CA ASP A 511 -13.60 4.85 37.07
C ASP A 511 -12.45 5.52 36.29
N ARG A 512 -11.28 4.87 36.22
CA ARG A 512 -10.06 5.39 35.60
C ARG A 512 -9.55 4.47 34.49
N LEU A 513 -8.94 5.10 33.49
CA LEU A 513 -8.20 4.42 32.44
C LEU A 513 -6.70 4.45 32.77
N SER A 514 -6.00 3.40 32.35
CA SER A 514 -4.54 3.38 32.33
C SER A 514 -4.02 4.48 31.39
N ASN A 515 -2.86 5.06 31.70
CA ASN A 515 -2.21 6.03 30.84
C ASN A 515 -1.56 5.39 29.59
N ARG A 516 -1.73 4.07 29.40
CA ARG A 516 -1.10 3.30 28.33
C ARG A 516 -2.11 2.95 27.23
N LEU A 517 -1.78 3.36 26.01
CA LEU A 517 -2.46 2.96 24.78
C LEU A 517 -1.72 1.80 24.14
N LEU A 518 -2.44 0.76 23.72
CA LEU A 518 -1.92 -0.44 23.06
C LEU A 518 -2.34 -0.45 21.60
N PHE A 519 -1.44 -0.90 20.73
CA PHE A 519 -1.62 -0.93 19.28
C PHE A 519 -1.31 -2.31 18.72
N ALA A 520 -1.81 -2.58 17.51
CA ALA A 520 -1.48 -3.82 16.80
C ALA A 520 0.02 -3.88 16.50
N PRO A 521 0.66 -5.06 16.51
CA PRO A 521 2.06 -5.21 16.13
C PRO A 521 2.41 -4.60 14.78
N CYS A 522 1.54 -4.67 13.78
CA CYS A 522 1.76 -4.07 12.45
C CYS A 522 1.86 -2.54 12.45
N GLU A 523 1.43 -1.87 13.52
CA GLU A 523 1.54 -0.42 13.72
C GLU A 523 2.80 -0.03 14.49
N GLY A 524 3.60 -1.00 14.92
CA GLY A 524 4.85 -0.75 15.65
C GLY A 524 5.81 0.18 14.90
N LEU A 525 6.55 0.99 15.66
CA LEU A 525 7.52 1.99 15.17
C LEU A 525 6.92 3.15 14.37
N LYS A 526 5.60 3.19 14.16
CA LYS A 526 4.92 4.33 13.55
C LYS A 526 4.68 5.43 14.60
N SER A 527 4.49 6.66 14.15
CA SER A 527 4.25 7.80 15.03
C SER A 527 2.78 8.21 14.98
N VAL A 528 2.25 8.58 16.15
CA VAL A 528 0.88 9.04 16.36
C VAL A 528 0.88 10.36 17.13
N VAL A 529 -0.17 11.13 16.94
CA VAL A 529 -0.49 12.32 17.72
C VAL A 529 -1.76 12.03 18.51
N VAL A 530 -1.71 12.33 19.81
CA VAL A 530 -2.80 12.04 20.74
C VAL A 530 -3.32 13.34 21.36
N ASP A 531 -4.62 13.54 21.26
CA ASP A 531 -5.36 14.52 22.06
C ASP A 531 -6.09 13.77 23.17
N TYR A 532 -5.99 14.24 24.41
CA TYR A 532 -6.70 13.61 25.51
C TYR A 532 -7.07 14.59 26.63
N THR A 533 -8.07 14.20 27.43
CA THR A 533 -8.46 14.89 28.65
C THR A 533 -8.07 14.07 29.87
N TYR A 534 -7.45 14.69 30.88
CA TYR A 534 -7.14 14.05 32.16
C TYR A 534 -7.66 14.89 33.33
N CYS A 535 -7.90 14.25 34.48
CA CYS A 535 -8.37 14.91 35.69
C CYS A 535 -7.29 14.91 36.77
N THR A 536 -7.22 15.98 37.55
CA THR A 536 -6.50 16.04 38.83
C THR A 536 -7.49 16.31 39.97
N LEU A 537 -7.17 15.87 41.19
CA LEU A 537 -7.96 16.20 42.37
C LEU A 537 -7.47 17.51 42.99
N GLY A 538 -8.37 18.48 43.14
CA GLY A 538 -8.11 19.73 43.86
C GLY A 538 -7.99 19.52 45.38
N PRO A 539 -7.60 20.56 46.14
CA PRO A 539 -7.47 20.48 47.60
C PRO A 539 -8.76 20.07 48.32
N SER A 540 -9.91 20.37 47.72
CA SER A 540 -11.27 20.02 48.18
C SER A 540 -11.75 18.64 47.70
N GLY A 541 -10.94 17.91 46.92
CA GLY A 541 -11.34 16.66 46.27
C GLY A 541 -12.13 16.83 44.96
N GLU A 542 -12.32 18.05 44.48
CA GLU A 542 -12.99 18.33 43.21
C GLU A 542 -12.15 17.87 42.00
N ARG A 543 -12.82 17.39 40.94
CA ARG A 543 -12.15 16.99 39.70
C ARG A 543 -11.90 18.21 38.83
N ILE A 544 -10.62 18.52 38.59
CA ILE A 544 -10.19 19.56 37.66
C ILE A 544 -9.79 18.88 36.36
N GLU A 545 -10.51 19.16 35.28
CA GLU A 545 -10.23 18.63 33.95
C GLU A 545 -9.18 19.46 33.22
N HIS A 546 -8.22 18.78 32.61
CA HIS A 546 -7.15 19.34 31.79
C HIS A 546 -7.21 18.72 30.40
N LYS A 547 -6.88 19.52 29.38
CA LYS A 547 -6.82 19.07 27.99
C LYS A 547 -5.39 19.12 27.48
N VAL A 548 -4.94 18.01 26.91
CA VAL A 548 -3.70 17.91 26.13
C VAL A 548 -4.09 17.77 24.67
N ALA A 549 -3.46 18.57 23.82
CA ALA A 549 -3.66 18.52 22.38
C ALA A 549 -2.30 18.42 21.68
N GLY A 550 -2.21 17.55 20.69
CA GLY A 550 -1.05 17.40 19.84
C GLY A 550 0.11 16.64 20.47
N GLU A 551 -0.11 15.76 21.46
CA GLU A 551 1.01 15.03 22.05
C GLU A 551 1.55 13.98 21.08
N HIS A 552 2.81 14.14 20.66
CA HIS A 552 3.46 13.26 19.69
C HIS A 552 4.14 12.07 20.38
N HIS A 553 3.87 10.86 19.89
CA HIS A 553 4.45 9.62 20.37
C HIS A 553 4.88 8.70 19.23
N LYS A 554 5.89 7.88 19.49
CA LYS A 554 6.24 6.72 18.67
C LYS A 554 5.66 5.48 19.34
N ILE A 555 5.07 4.59 18.57
CA ILE A 555 4.57 3.30 19.06
C ILE A 555 5.78 2.39 19.28
N GLU A 556 6.09 2.07 20.53
CA GLU A 556 7.27 1.31 20.91
C GLU A 556 6.89 -0.04 21.51
N LEU A 557 7.78 -1.03 21.37
CA LEU A 557 7.61 -2.34 21.97
C LEU A 557 8.02 -2.25 23.44
N ASP A 558 7.07 -2.47 24.34
CA ASP A 558 7.38 -2.71 25.75
C ASP A 558 8.04 -4.08 25.87
N THR A 559 9.33 -4.09 26.22
CA THR A 559 10.13 -5.31 26.32
C THR A 559 9.73 -6.20 27.50
N VAL A 560 8.95 -5.69 28.46
CA VAL A 560 8.47 -6.46 29.62
C VAL A 560 7.18 -7.19 29.26
N THR A 561 6.23 -6.50 28.63
CA THR A 561 4.91 -7.06 28.32
C THR A 561 4.85 -7.69 26.93
N GLY A 562 5.76 -7.32 26.03
CA GLY A 562 5.71 -7.68 24.60
C GLY A 562 4.62 -6.93 23.83
N GLU A 563 3.96 -5.94 24.46
CA GLU A 563 2.90 -5.15 23.84
C GLU A 563 3.47 -3.92 23.12
N TRP A 564 2.91 -3.57 21.97
CA TRP A 564 3.23 -2.31 21.29
C TRP A 564 2.37 -1.20 21.89
N CYS A 565 2.99 -0.16 22.44
CA CYS A 565 2.28 0.82 23.23
C CYS A 565 2.81 2.25 23.13
N VAL A 566 1.99 3.16 23.65
CA VAL A 566 2.30 4.56 23.91
C VAL A 566 1.88 4.88 25.34
N ASP A 567 2.80 5.45 26.12
CA ASP A 567 2.51 5.94 27.47
C ASP A 567 2.25 7.47 27.43
N LEU A 568 1.04 7.88 27.79
CA LEU A 568 0.61 9.27 27.83
C LEU A 568 1.23 9.99 29.02
N LYS A 569 1.65 11.25 28.85
CA LYS A 569 2.35 12.04 29.88
C LYS A 569 1.38 12.68 30.87
N VAL A 570 0.57 11.87 31.53
CA VAL A 570 -0.30 12.32 32.62
C VAL A 570 0.56 12.63 33.86
N PRO A 571 0.47 13.83 34.45
CA PRO A 571 1.25 14.19 35.63
C PRO A 571 0.97 13.29 36.85
N PRO A 572 1.92 13.15 37.80
CA PRO A 572 1.67 12.42 39.04
C PRO A 572 0.43 12.94 39.77
N GLY A 573 -0.45 12.03 40.19
CA GLY A 573 -1.75 12.38 40.82
C GLY A 573 -2.87 12.73 39.84
N GLY A 574 -2.57 12.83 38.54
CA GLY A 574 -3.56 12.89 37.47
C GLY A 574 -4.02 11.51 37.03
N PHE A 575 -5.22 11.43 36.46
CA PHE A 575 -5.77 10.20 35.90
C PHE A 575 -6.65 10.47 34.68
N LEU A 576 -6.77 9.49 33.79
CA LEU A 576 -7.72 9.53 32.67
C LEU A 576 -9.08 9.05 33.15
N PRO A 577 -10.17 9.84 33.03
CA PRO A 577 -11.50 9.37 33.39
C PRO A 577 -11.98 8.30 32.39
N GLN A 578 -12.82 7.37 32.82
CA GLN A 578 -13.38 6.30 31.97
C GLN A 578 -14.02 6.82 30.67
N ASN A 579 -14.73 7.95 30.77
CA ASN A 579 -15.40 8.64 29.66
C ASN A 579 -14.56 9.78 29.07
N GLY A 580 -13.25 9.80 29.36
CA GLY A 580 -12.33 10.80 28.82
C GLY A 580 -12.25 10.71 27.31
N ARG A 581 -12.22 11.87 26.66
CA ARG A 581 -12.07 11.93 25.21
C ARG A 581 -10.60 11.71 24.88
N ILE A 582 -10.32 10.68 24.09
CA ILE A 582 -9.00 10.40 23.53
C ILE A 582 -9.16 10.32 22.02
N VAL A 583 -8.35 11.08 21.28
CA VAL A 583 -8.32 11.06 19.82
C VAL A 583 -6.90 10.74 19.40
N VAL A 584 -6.73 9.69 18.59
CA VAL A 584 -5.43 9.22 18.14
C VAL A 584 -5.37 9.32 16.62
N VAL A 585 -4.39 10.06 16.11
CA VAL A 585 -4.22 10.34 14.67
C VAL A 585 -2.82 9.89 14.24
N GLY A 586 -2.72 9.15 13.14
CA GLY A 586 -1.43 8.74 12.59
C GLY A 586 -0.68 9.92 11.97
N SER A 587 0.59 10.10 12.35
CA SER A 587 1.42 11.24 11.91
C SER A 587 2.64 10.87 11.10
N SER A 588 3.04 9.59 11.02
CA SER A 588 4.24 9.18 10.29
C SER A 588 3.97 8.62 8.89
N PHE A 589 4.95 8.84 8.03
CA PHE A 589 5.18 8.13 6.79
C PHE A 589 6.64 7.70 6.72
N THR A 590 6.88 6.40 6.64
CA THR A 590 8.22 5.80 6.62
C THR A 590 8.43 5.06 5.30
N VAL A 591 9.54 5.35 4.64
CA VAL A 591 10.02 4.54 3.51
C VAL A 591 11.10 3.60 4.03
N ARG A 592 10.87 2.30 3.86
CA ARG A 592 11.81 1.24 4.18
C ARG A 592 12.35 0.64 2.90
N VAL A 593 13.67 0.63 2.75
CA VAL A 593 14.35 -0.07 1.66
C VAL A 593 15.00 -1.32 2.23
N LEU A 594 14.59 -2.47 1.74
CA LEU A 594 15.12 -3.79 2.13
C LEU A 594 15.95 -4.36 0.99
N TRP A 595 17.00 -5.10 1.32
CA TRP A 595 17.75 -5.91 0.38
C TRP A 595 18.43 -7.06 1.10
N ARG A 596 18.84 -8.06 0.34
CA ARG A 596 19.56 -9.24 0.82
C ARG A 596 21.02 -9.15 0.45
N ASP A 597 21.87 -9.35 1.44
CA ASP A 597 23.31 -9.55 1.26
C ASP A 597 23.66 -10.98 1.68
N GLY A 598 23.78 -11.87 0.68
CA GLY A 598 23.86 -13.31 0.93
C GLY A 598 22.55 -13.86 1.49
N LYS A 599 22.55 -14.32 2.74
CA LYS A 599 21.36 -14.84 3.46
C LYS A 599 20.79 -13.84 4.47
N VAL A 600 21.39 -12.66 4.60
CA VAL A 600 21.05 -11.69 5.64
C VAL A 600 20.26 -10.55 5.02
N TRP A 601 19.10 -10.26 5.59
CA TRP A 601 18.34 -9.06 5.26
C TRP A 601 18.96 -7.82 5.89
N ARG A 602 19.05 -6.77 5.09
CA ARG A 602 19.48 -5.43 5.49
C ARG A 602 18.35 -4.45 5.17
N HIS A 603 18.29 -3.37 5.93
CA HIS A 603 17.28 -2.34 5.73
C HIS A 603 17.81 -0.95 6.04
N VAL A 604 17.17 0.05 5.45
CA VAL A 604 17.26 1.46 5.81
C VAL A 604 15.85 2.01 5.91
N ASP A 605 15.55 2.66 7.03
CA ASP A 605 14.27 3.35 7.26
C ASP A 605 14.49 4.86 7.24
N MET A 606 13.66 5.57 6.47
CA MET A 606 13.58 7.03 6.50
C MET A 606 12.15 7.45 6.82
N GLU A 607 11.97 8.19 7.89
CA GLU A 607 10.67 8.63 8.41
C GLU A 607 10.48 10.13 8.21
N THR A 608 9.24 10.55 7.95
CA THR A 608 8.82 11.95 7.93
C THR A 608 7.42 12.10 8.52
N GLY A 609 7.13 13.28 9.10
CA GLY A 609 5.80 13.62 9.56
C GLY A 609 4.91 14.01 8.38
N LEU A 610 3.96 13.15 8.02
CA LEU A 610 2.98 13.36 6.96
C LEU A 610 1.61 12.87 7.39
N VAL A 611 0.75 13.84 7.72
CA VAL A 611 -0.65 13.62 8.09
C VAL A 611 -1.51 13.79 6.84
N LYS A 612 -2.53 12.93 6.70
CA LYS A 612 -3.55 13.11 5.67
C LYS A 612 -4.48 14.25 6.12
N SER A 613 -4.56 15.30 5.31
CA SER A 613 -5.37 16.51 5.58
C SER A 613 -6.86 16.27 5.49
#